data_AF-A0A0H4I193-F1
#
_entry.id   AF-A0A0H4I193-F1
#
_cell.length_a   1.000
_cell.length_b   1.000
_cell.length_c   1.000
_cell.angle_alpha   90.00
_cell.angle_beta   90.00
_cell.angle_gamma   90.00
#
_symmetry.space_group_name_H-M   'P 1'
#
loop_
_entity.id
_entity.type
_entity.pdbx_description
1 polymer ?
#
loop_
_entity_poly.entity_id
_entity_poly.type
_entity_poly.pdbx_seq_one_letter_code
_entity_poly.pdbx_strand_id
1 'polypeptide(L)'
;MSESVIAALVGAIVGGFIVYFSALCVYRRSALSQAAARFRSQFVEEIMLLEKGSLDVTRVLTNEAYTKHLKAKIEFEPYLRAGELKYFTEAWNRYFQYRGFFIGQKVAPGSMNVRKDEIPKAVEILQDLFFYTQQK
;
A
#
# COMPACT_ATOMS: atom_id res chain seq x y z
N MET A 1 -45.79 7.27 32.19
CA MET A 1 -44.69 7.73 31.33
C MET A 1 -45.31 8.12 30.00
N SER A 2 -45.11 9.36 29.51
CA SER A 2 -45.78 9.80 28.28
C SER A 2 -45.14 9.17 27.05
N GLU A 3 -45.92 8.99 25.99
CA GLU A 3 -45.44 8.45 24.71
C GLU A 3 -44.26 9.25 24.15
N SER A 4 -44.21 10.55 24.42
CA SER A 4 -43.10 11.44 24.07
C SER A 4 -41.78 11.07 24.75
N VAL A 5 -41.80 10.60 26.01
CA VAL A 5 -40.61 10.17 26.75
C VAL A 5 -40.10 8.83 26.21
N ILE A 6 -41.01 7.93 25.85
CA ILE A 6 -40.67 6.65 25.23
C ILE A 6 -40.06 6.86 23.85
N ALA A 7 -40.66 7.73 23.02
CA ALA A 7 -40.13 8.09 21.70
C ALA A 7 -38.75 8.76 21.80
N ALA A 8 -38.53 9.65 22.78
CA ALA A 8 -37.24 10.28 23.02
C ALA A 8 -36.16 9.27 23.44
N LEU A 9 -36.50 8.30 24.31
CA LEU A 9 -35.59 7.24 24.73
C LEU A 9 -35.20 6.31 23.57
N VAL A 10 -36.18 5.87 22.76
CA VAL A 10 -35.92 5.05 21.58
C VAL A 10 -35.07 5.82 20.56
N GLY A 11 -35.40 7.09 20.32
CA GLY A 11 -34.63 7.97 19.43
C GLY A 11 -33.18 8.15 19.89
N ALA A 12 -32.94 8.32 21.20
CA ALA A 12 -31.60 8.44 21.77
C ALA A 12 -30.79 7.14 21.62
N ILE A 13 -31.41 5.98 21.83
CA ILE A 13 -30.75 4.67 21.67
C ILE A 13 -30.37 4.46 20.20
N VAL A 14 -31.32 4.66 19.27
CA VAL A 14 -31.07 4.48 17.83
C VAL A 14 -30.02 5.48 17.33
N GLY A 15 -30.12 6.75 17.75
CA GLY A 15 -29.13 7.77 17.41
C GLY A 15 -27.72 7.44 17.93
N GLY A 16 -27.62 7.00 19.19
CA GLY A 16 -26.36 6.55 19.78
C GLY A 16 -25.74 5.38 19.02
N PHE A 17 -26.56 4.39 18.64
CA PHE A 17 -26.12 3.26 17.81
C PHE A 17 -25.57 3.73 16.46
N ILE A 18 -26.31 4.57 15.73
CA ILE A 18 -25.88 5.08 14.41
C ILE A 18 -24.56 5.86 14.51
N VAL A 19 -24.45 6.75 15.50
CA VAL A 19 -23.23 7.55 15.73
C VAL A 19 -22.05 6.65 16.06
N TYR A 20 -22.24 5.66 16.93
CA TYR A 20 -21.18 4.72 17.30
C TYR A 20 -20.65 3.93 16.10
N PHE A 21 -21.54 3.33 15.29
CA PHE A 21 -21.13 2.60 14.10
C PHE A 21 -20.47 3.51 13.05
N SER A 22 -20.98 4.72 12.88
CA SER A 22 -20.39 5.71 11.97
C SER A 22 -18.97 6.10 12.41
N ALA A 23 -18.78 6.36 13.71
CA ALA A 23 -17.48 6.67 14.28
C ALA A 23 -16.48 5.50 14.11
N LEU A 24 -16.92 4.27 14.33
CA LEU A 24 -16.09 3.08 14.14
C LEU A 24 -15.64 2.93 12.67
N CYS A 25 -16.56 3.16 11.72
CA CYS A 25 -16.25 3.15 10.29
C CYS A 25 -15.22 4.23 9.91
N VAL A 26 -15.40 5.46 10.40
CA VAL A 26 -14.46 6.56 10.15
C VAL A 26 -13.10 6.28 10.77
N TYR A 27 -13.05 5.77 12.00
CA TYR A 27 -11.81 5.41 12.68
C TYR A 27 -11.03 4.36 11.90
N ARG A 28 -11.70 3.28 11.48
CA ARG A 28 -11.07 2.21 10.69
C ARG A 28 -10.52 2.75 9.37
N ARG A 29 -11.28 3.60 8.68
CA ARG A 29 -10.86 4.21 7.41
C ARG A 29 -9.65 5.13 7.60
N SER A 30 -9.63 5.93 8.67
CA SER A 30 -8.48 6.76 9.03
C SER A 30 -7.24 5.92 9.32
N ALA A 31 -7.39 4.85 10.12
CA ALA A 31 -6.28 3.95 10.45
C ALA A 31 -5.69 3.28 9.19
N LEU A 32 -6.55 2.76 8.31
CA LEU A 32 -6.13 2.19 7.03
C LEU A 32 -5.40 3.24 6.16
N SER A 33 -5.94 4.45 6.04
CA SER A 33 -5.33 5.52 5.26
C SER A 33 -3.94 5.91 5.79
N GLN A 34 -3.79 5.98 7.12
CA GLN A 34 -2.50 6.28 7.75
C GLN A 34 -1.49 5.15 7.52
N ALA A 35 -1.92 3.89 7.68
CA ALA A 35 -1.08 2.73 7.42
C ALA A 35 -0.65 2.67 5.94
N ALA A 36 -1.55 2.96 5.01
CA ALA A 36 -1.25 3.01 3.57
C ALA A 36 -0.27 4.14 3.22
N ALA A 37 -0.37 5.30 3.88
CA ALA A 37 0.58 6.39 3.69
C ALA A 37 1.98 6.01 4.21
N ARG A 38 2.05 5.39 5.40
CA ARG A 38 3.31 4.89 5.98
C ARG A 38 3.94 3.78 5.15
N PHE A 39 3.14 2.89 4.58
CA PHE A 39 3.61 1.87 3.67
C PHE A 39 4.27 2.51 2.43
N ARG A 40 3.54 3.40 1.76
CA ARG A 40 4.04 4.10 0.55
C ARG A 40 5.28 4.94 0.81
N SER A 41 5.39 5.57 1.98
CA SER A 41 6.56 6.40 2.32
C SER A 41 7.85 5.60 2.35
N GLN A 42 7.78 4.28 2.58
CA GLN A 42 8.96 3.41 2.53
C GLN A 42 9.51 3.23 1.11
N PHE A 43 8.79 3.59 0.05
CA PHE A 43 9.26 3.39 -1.33
C PHE A 43 9.73 4.68 -2.00
N VAL A 44 9.59 5.83 -1.31
CA VAL A 44 9.80 7.16 -1.90
C VAL A 44 11.23 7.34 -2.39
N GLU A 45 12.20 6.89 -1.60
CA GLU A 45 13.62 6.99 -1.96
C GLU A 45 13.93 6.22 -3.24
N GLU A 46 13.47 4.97 -3.33
CA GLU A 46 13.65 4.10 -4.49
C GLU A 46 12.97 4.68 -5.73
N ILE A 47 11.76 5.22 -5.60
CA ILE A 47 11.04 5.88 -6.70
C ILE A 47 11.82 7.10 -7.19
N MET A 48 12.30 7.96 -6.27
CA MET A 48 13.09 9.13 -6.65
C MET A 48 14.39 8.75 -7.36
N LEU A 49 15.04 7.66 -6.94
CA LEU A 49 16.26 7.17 -7.59
C LEU A 49 15.98 6.57 -8.97
N LEU A 50 14.86 5.85 -9.12
CA LEU A 50 14.40 5.32 -10.41
C LEU A 50 14.03 6.46 -11.37
N GLU A 51 13.24 7.44 -10.93
CA GLU A 51 12.80 8.58 -11.76
C GLU A 51 13.95 9.48 -12.20
N LYS A 52 14.98 9.66 -11.36
CA LYS A 52 16.20 10.39 -11.76
C LYS A 52 16.97 9.69 -12.89
N GLY A 53 16.75 8.38 -13.09
CA GLY A 53 17.40 7.57 -14.12
C GLY A 53 18.93 7.51 -14.00
N SER A 54 19.47 7.96 -12.87
CA SER A 54 20.91 8.04 -12.63
C SER A 54 21.52 6.69 -12.25
N LEU A 55 20.70 5.74 -11.81
CA LEU A 55 21.11 4.42 -11.33
C LEU A 55 20.31 3.31 -12.01
N ASP A 56 20.94 2.15 -12.22
CA ASP A 56 20.28 0.94 -12.70
C ASP A 56 19.31 0.38 -11.65
N VAL A 57 18.24 -0.29 -12.09
CA VAL A 57 17.20 -0.88 -11.23
C VAL A 57 17.79 -1.81 -10.17
N THR A 58 18.83 -2.57 -10.50
CA THR A 58 19.53 -3.48 -9.57
C THR A 58 20.26 -2.77 -8.44
N ARG A 59 20.70 -1.53 -8.67
CA ARG A 59 21.35 -0.69 -7.65
C ARG A 59 20.35 0.03 -6.77
N VAL A 60 19.11 0.18 -7.23
CA VAL A 60 18.03 0.80 -6.46
C VAL A 60 17.25 -0.24 -5.65
N LEU A 61 16.89 -1.37 -6.25
CA LEU A 61 16.10 -2.45 -5.61
C LEU A 61 16.97 -3.48 -4.90
N THR A 62 17.87 -3.00 -4.02
CA THR A 62 18.83 -3.83 -3.28
C THR A 62 18.15 -4.79 -2.28
N ASN A 63 18.92 -5.69 -1.65
CA ASN A 63 18.42 -6.54 -0.55
C ASN A 63 17.97 -5.72 0.66
N GLU A 64 18.62 -4.59 0.91
CA GLU A 64 18.30 -3.67 1.99
C GLU A 64 16.96 -2.97 1.72
N ALA A 65 16.78 -2.41 0.52
CA ALA A 65 15.50 -1.82 0.09
C ALA A 65 14.35 -2.84 0.20
N TYR A 66 14.59 -4.09 -0.21
CA TYR A 66 13.59 -5.14 -0.07
C TYR A 66 13.23 -5.45 1.38
N THR A 67 14.22 -5.51 2.26
CA THR A 67 13.97 -5.79 3.69
C THR A 67 13.12 -4.69 4.32
N LYS A 68 13.41 -3.43 3.96
CA LYS A 68 12.63 -2.25 4.33
C LYS A 68 11.18 -2.33 3.80
N HIS A 69 11.00 -2.66 2.53
CA HIS A 69 9.66 -2.84 1.95
C HIS A 69 8.89 -4.02 2.56
N LEU A 70 9.57 -5.13 2.86
CA LEU A 70 8.96 -6.31 3.47
C LEU A 70 8.48 -6.01 4.89
N LYS A 71 9.27 -5.27 5.67
CA LYS A 71 8.84 -4.77 6.98
C LYS A 71 7.58 -3.90 6.85
N ALA A 72 7.57 -2.98 5.87
CA ALA A 72 6.39 -2.16 5.60
C ALA A 72 5.15 -2.99 5.26
N LYS A 73 5.30 -4.06 4.46
CA LYS A 73 4.23 -5.00 4.15
C LYS A 73 3.66 -5.64 5.43
N ILE A 74 4.53 -6.20 6.27
CA ILE A 74 4.11 -6.88 7.51
C ILE A 74 3.34 -5.92 8.43
N GLU A 75 3.77 -4.66 8.50
CA GLU A 75 3.10 -3.62 9.28
C GLU A 75 1.74 -3.20 8.68
N PHE A 76 1.58 -3.28 7.36
CA PHE A 76 0.38 -2.83 6.65
C PHE A 76 -0.71 -3.90 6.52
N GLU A 77 -0.34 -5.18 6.34
CA GLU A 77 -1.28 -6.29 6.10
C GLU A 77 -2.42 -6.40 7.13
N PRO A 78 -2.22 -6.19 8.45
CA PRO A 78 -3.30 -6.27 9.43
C PRO A 78 -4.45 -5.27 9.24
N TYR A 79 -4.21 -4.19 8.49
CA TYR A 79 -5.22 -3.16 8.23
C TYR A 79 -6.17 -3.53 7.07
N LEU A 80 -5.80 -4.52 6.26
CA LEU A 80 -6.55 -4.95 5.08
C LEU A 80 -7.68 -5.91 5.45
N ARG A 81 -8.83 -5.78 4.78
CA ARG A 81 -9.90 -6.79 4.77
C ARG A 81 -9.46 -8.00 3.96
N ALA A 82 -10.09 -9.16 4.18
CA ALA A 82 -9.74 -10.40 3.46
C ALA A 82 -9.75 -10.25 1.92
N GLY A 83 -10.71 -9.50 1.35
CA GLY A 83 -10.75 -9.22 -0.08
C GLY A 83 -9.60 -8.33 -0.56
N GLU A 84 -9.28 -7.28 0.19
CA GLU A 84 -8.19 -6.34 -0.11
C GLU A 84 -6.82 -7.00 0.05
N LEU A 85 -6.67 -7.84 1.07
CA LEU A 85 -5.45 -8.61 1.35
C LEU A 85 -5.08 -9.52 0.17
N LYS A 86 -6.07 -10.16 -0.46
CA LYS A 86 -5.85 -11.00 -1.65
C LYS A 86 -5.22 -10.20 -2.79
N TYR A 87 -5.85 -9.09 -3.18
CA TYR A 87 -5.35 -8.25 -4.28
C TYR A 87 -3.99 -7.62 -3.95
N PHE A 88 -3.81 -7.15 -2.72
CA PHE A 88 -2.54 -6.64 -2.24
C PHE A 88 -1.44 -7.70 -2.28
N THR A 89 -1.72 -8.93 -1.86
CA THR A 89 -0.77 -10.04 -1.92
C THR A 89 -0.38 -10.38 -3.36
N GLU A 90 -1.34 -10.36 -4.29
CA GLU A 90 -1.07 -10.56 -5.72
C GLU A 90 -0.15 -9.47 -6.28
N ALA A 91 -0.43 -8.20 -5.98
CA ALA A 91 0.41 -7.09 -6.41
C ALA A 91 1.82 -7.13 -5.78
N TRP A 92 1.91 -7.50 -4.49
CA TRP A 92 3.18 -7.72 -3.81
C TRP A 92 4.00 -8.83 -4.47
N ASN A 93 3.37 -9.94 -4.84
CA ASN A 93 4.03 -11.05 -5.51
C ASN A 93 4.58 -10.64 -6.88
N ARG A 94 3.87 -9.79 -7.64
CA ARG A 94 4.38 -9.22 -8.90
C ARG A 94 5.62 -8.36 -8.65
N TYR A 95 5.58 -7.49 -7.64
CA TYR A 95 6.74 -6.69 -7.23
C TYR A 95 7.95 -7.59 -6.84
N PHE A 96 7.71 -8.63 -6.05
CA PHE A 96 8.74 -9.58 -5.64
C PHE A 96 9.35 -10.33 -6.84
N GLN A 97 8.51 -10.85 -7.73
CA GLN A 97 8.95 -11.55 -8.94
C GLN A 97 9.74 -10.64 -9.88
N TYR A 98 9.28 -9.40 -10.08
CA TYR A 98 9.97 -8.41 -10.88
C TYR A 98 11.37 -8.16 -10.34
N ARG A 99 11.49 -7.88 -9.04
CA ARG A 99 12.79 -7.73 -8.39
C ARG A 99 13.67 -8.98 -8.56
N GLY A 100 13.11 -10.16 -8.31
CA GLY A 100 13.82 -11.44 -8.44
C GLY A 100 14.40 -11.66 -9.83
N PHE A 101 13.68 -11.25 -10.88
CA PHE A 101 14.15 -11.29 -12.25
C PHE A 101 15.43 -10.45 -12.45
N PHE A 102 15.48 -9.21 -11.94
CA PHE A 102 16.67 -8.35 -12.10
C PHE A 102 17.87 -8.78 -11.27
N ILE A 103 17.64 -9.39 -10.11
CA ILE A 103 18.74 -9.92 -9.28
C ILE A 103 19.29 -11.21 -9.89
N GLY A 104 18.44 -12.00 -10.55
CA GLY A 104 18.84 -13.23 -11.23
C GLY A 104 19.54 -13.00 -12.57
N GLN A 105 19.25 -11.89 -13.26
CA GLN A 105 19.94 -11.56 -14.50
C GLN A 105 21.31 -10.92 -14.23
N LYS A 106 22.38 -11.54 -14.74
CA LYS A 106 23.69 -10.91 -14.90
C LYS A 106 23.66 -9.87 -16.04
N VAL A 107 22.73 -8.91 -15.99
CA VAL A 107 22.75 -7.79 -16.95
C VAL A 107 23.94 -6.92 -16.59
N ALA A 108 24.83 -6.68 -17.56
CA ALA A 108 25.98 -5.80 -17.35
C ALA A 108 25.45 -4.41 -16.93
N PRO A 109 25.88 -3.87 -15.77
CA PRO A 109 25.45 -2.56 -15.31
C PRO A 109 25.69 -1.49 -16.40
N GLY A 110 24.72 -0.61 -16.63
CA GLY A 110 24.89 0.58 -17.47
C GLY A 110 24.52 0.47 -18.96
N SER A 111 23.93 -0.61 -19.46
CA SER A 111 23.46 -0.59 -20.87
C SER A 111 22.28 0.40 -21.03
N MET A 112 22.41 1.39 -21.93
CA MET A 112 21.45 2.50 -22.06
C MET A 112 20.05 2.06 -22.54
N ASN A 113 19.97 1.01 -23.36
CA ASN A 113 18.70 0.53 -23.91
C ASN A 113 17.81 -0.14 -22.85
N VAL A 114 18.45 -0.83 -21.89
CA VAL A 114 17.82 -1.52 -20.76
C VAL A 114 17.18 -0.51 -19.79
N ARG A 115 17.88 0.60 -19.49
CA ARG A 115 17.36 1.67 -18.61
C ARG A 115 16.09 2.34 -19.10
N LYS A 116 15.92 2.47 -20.43
CA LYS A 116 14.80 3.23 -21.04
C LYS A 116 13.45 2.54 -20.85
N ASP A 117 13.43 1.21 -20.85
CA ASP A 117 12.21 0.41 -20.76
C ASP A 117 11.99 -0.18 -19.34
N GLU A 118 13.06 -0.36 -18.56
CA GLU A 118 12.99 -0.97 -17.23
C GLU A 118 12.57 -0.01 -16.11
N ILE A 119 12.98 1.26 -16.19
CA ILE A 119 12.58 2.27 -15.20
C ILE A 119 11.07 2.50 -15.23
N PRO A 120 10.43 2.76 -16.39
CA PRO A 120 8.98 2.92 -16.46
C PRO A 120 8.23 1.70 -15.93
N LYS A 121 8.71 0.49 -16.26
CA LYS A 121 8.09 -0.77 -15.81
C LYS A 121 8.25 -1.00 -14.30
N ALA A 122 9.39 -0.63 -13.72
CA ALA A 122 9.60 -0.69 -12.28
C ALA A 122 8.64 0.27 -11.55
N VAL A 123 8.49 1.49 -12.09
CA VAL A 123 7.54 2.48 -11.56
C VAL A 123 6.10 2.00 -11.71
N GLU A 124 5.72 1.43 -12.85
CA GLU A 124 4.38 0.86 -13.09
C GLU A 124 4.03 -0.22 -12.06
N ILE A 125 4.95 -1.13 -11.76
CA ILE A 125 4.72 -2.21 -10.77
C ILE A 125 4.58 -1.65 -9.35
N LEU A 126 5.35 -0.61 -9.01
CA LEU A 126 5.18 0.09 -7.74
C LEU A 126 3.84 0.84 -7.68
N GLN A 127 3.40 1.42 -8.80
CA GLN A 127 2.08 2.07 -8.89
C GLN A 127 0.93 1.06 -8.77
N ASP A 128 1.03 -0.11 -9.42
CA ASP A 128 0.05 -1.22 -9.27
C ASP A 128 -0.03 -1.66 -7.80
N LEU A 129 1.11 -1.82 -7.13
CA LEU A 129 1.16 -2.12 -5.70
C LEU A 129 0.46 -1.03 -4.86
N PHE A 130 0.67 0.25 -5.19
CA PHE A 130 0.06 1.36 -4.46
C PHE A 130 -1.42 1.54 -4.73
N PHE A 131 -1.90 1.17 -5.91
CA PHE A 131 -3.33 1.23 -6.24
C PHE A 131 -4.16 0.45 -5.21
N TYR A 132 -3.71 -0.75 -4.83
CA TYR A 132 -4.39 -1.56 -3.82
C TYR A 132 -4.25 -1.05 -2.38
N THR A 133 -3.38 -0.07 -2.14
CA THR A 133 -3.30 0.65 -0.85
C THR A 133 -4.24 1.86 -0.79
N GLN A 134 -4.87 2.24 -1.91
CA GLN A 134 -5.75 3.40 -2.03
C GLN A 134 -7.24 3.07 -2.16
N GLN A 135 -7.60 1.80 -2.36
CA GLN A 135 -9.01 1.41 -2.51
C GLN A 135 -9.81 1.71 -1.23
N LYS A 136 -10.99 2.32 -1.45
CA LYS A 136 -11.87 2.96 -0.47
C LYS A 136 -13.07 2.10 -0.13
#